data_AF-X1J246-F1
#
_entry.id   AF-X1J246-F1
#
_cell.length_a   1.000
_cell.length_b   1.000
_cell.length_c   1.000
_cell.angle_alpha   90.00
_cell.angle_beta   90.00
_cell.angle_gamma   90.00
#
_symmetry.space_group_name_H-M   'P 1'
#
loop_
_entity.id
_entity.type
_entity.pdbx_description
1 polymer ?
#
loop_
_entity_poly.entity_id
_entity_poly.type
_entity_poly.pdbx_seq_one_letter_code
_entity_poly.pdbx_strand_id
1 'polypeptide(L)'
;LDEADELTNIFLVSDHGFGAHHKIININKWLMEKGYLVLKKQGRSRKIHRGNIKKITDFLHFTQFFRKMKRLQWVKNASGKIAEDAISACDIDWTRIRAYCFNYANIYINLKGREPSGTVSPSMEYEKIREDIINGLLKIIDWDSGEKENVISKVWRKEEIYNGHHLDGLPDLIIEYTGGKSLLQPWFNQIE
;
A
#
# COMPACT_ATOMS: atom_id res chain seq x y z
N LEU A 1 3.63 16.90 33.67
CA LEU A 1 5.00 17.23 34.08
C LEU A 1 4.99 17.86 35.45
N ASP A 2 4.11 18.83 35.67
CA ASP A 2 4.00 19.57 36.94
C ASP A 2 3.64 18.71 38.18
N GLU A 3 3.15 17.48 38.00
CA GLU A 3 2.89 16.52 39.09
C GLU A 3 3.89 15.36 39.18
N ALA A 4 4.92 15.32 38.32
CA ALA A 4 5.95 14.29 38.40
C ALA A 4 6.95 14.61 39.53
N ASP A 5 7.22 13.64 40.39
CA ASP A 5 8.19 13.76 41.49
C ASP A 5 9.63 13.42 41.05
N GLU A 6 10.60 13.64 41.93
CA GLU A 6 12.03 13.41 41.66
C GLU A 6 12.40 11.94 41.41
N LEU A 7 11.51 11.00 41.72
CA LEU A 7 11.69 9.57 41.48
C LEU A 7 11.04 9.11 40.17
N THR A 8 10.31 9.98 39.48
CA THR A 8 9.59 9.65 38.25
C THR A 8 10.51 9.77 37.03
N ASN A 9 10.79 8.66 36.36
CA ASN A 9 11.49 8.64 35.08
C ASN A 9 10.51 8.90 33.93
N ILE A 10 10.73 9.97 33.16
CA ILE A 10 9.91 10.33 32.00
C ILE A 10 10.71 10.10 30.72
N PHE A 11 10.12 9.34 29.80
CA PHE A 11 10.64 9.14 28.46
C PHE A 11 9.75 9.89 27.47
N LEU A 12 10.34 10.84 26.73
CA LEU A 12 9.73 11.43 25.55
C LEU A 12 10.44 10.84 24.33
N VAL A 13 9.70 10.04 23.56
CA VAL A 13 10.23 9.34 22.39
C VAL A 13 9.30 9.55 21.21
N SER A 14 9.88 9.46 20.01
CA SER A 14 9.15 9.36 18.75
C SER A 14 9.51 8.03 18.09
N ASP A 15 8.54 7.37 17.49
CA ASP A 15 8.73 6.12 16.76
C ASP A 15 9.29 6.35 15.35
N HIS A 16 9.11 7.55 14.80
CA HIS A 16 9.71 7.99 13.53
C HIS A 16 9.91 9.52 13.50
N GLY A 17 10.69 9.99 12.52
CA GLY A 17 10.87 11.41 12.21
C GLY A 17 10.02 11.88 11.02
N PHE A 18 10.24 13.11 10.57
CA PHE A 18 9.60 13.69 9.39
C PHE A 18 10.65 14.33 8.48
N GLY A 19 10.37 14.39 7.17
CA GLY A 19 11.23 15.01 6.16
C GLY A 19 10.39 15.70 5.09
N ALA A 20 10.99 16.63 4.35
CA ALA A 20 10.30 17.32 3.28
C ALA A 20 9.90 16.35 2.16
N HIS A 21 8.66 16.50 1.68
CA HIS A 21 8.16 15.75 0.53
C HIS A 21 8.41 16.56 -0.73
N HIS A 22 9.09 15.93 -1.69
CA HIS A 22 9.39 16.59 -2.96
C HIS A 22 8.55 16.06 -4.11
N LYS A 23 8.16 14.77 -4.08
CA LYS A 23 7.43 14.09 -5.17
C LYS A 23 6.51 12.99 -4.66
N ILE A 24 5.60 12.53 -5.52
CA ILE A 24 4.70 11.39 -5.30
C ILE A 24 4.90 10.41 -6.46
N ILE A 25 5.20 9.14 -6.16
CA ILE A 25 5.16 8.06 -7.15
C ILE A 25 4.22 6.98 -6.65
N ASN A 26 3.29 6.62 -7.52
CA ASN A 26 2.38 5.51 -7.30
C ASN A 26 2.92 4.22 -7.95
N ILE A 27 3.66 3.43 -7.18
CA ILE A 27 4.20 2.13 -7.58
C ILE A 27 3.09 1.15 -7.92
N ASN A 28 1.95 1.20 -7.22
CA ASN A 28 0.81 0.35 -7.56
C ASN A 28 0.22 0.72 -8.93
N LYS A 29 0.16 2.01 -9.28
CA LYS A 29 -0.19 2.45 -10.65
C LYS A 29 0.79 1.93 -11.68
N TRP A 30 2.10 2.06 -11.42
CA TRP A 30 3.12 1.49 -12.29
C TRP A 30 2.98 -0.03 -12.45
N LEU A 31 2.73 -0.77 -11.36
CA LEU A 31 2.47 -2.21 -11.39
C LEU A 31 1.21 -2.55 -12.19
N MET A 32 0.15 -1.72 -12.14
CA MET A 32 -1.05 -1.88 -12.97
C MET A 32 -0.73 -1.69 -14.45
N GLU A 33 0.01 -0.64 -14.82
CA GLU A 33 0.41 -0.36 -16.20
C GLU A 33 1.27 -1.48 -16.79
N LYS A 34 2.09 -2.13 -15.96
CA LYS A 34 2.87 -3.32 -16.33
C LYS A 34 2.07 -4.63 -16.28
N GLY A 35 0.81 -4.59 -15.83
CA GLY A 35 -0.08 -5.75 -15.75
C GLY A 35 0.21 -6.69 -14.57
N TYR A 36 1.02 -6.27 -13.59
CA TYR A 36 1.28 -7.02 -12.37
C TYR A 36 0.18 -6.86 -11.33
N LEU A 37 -0.47 -5.70 -11.28
CA LEU A 37 -1.60 -5.42 -10.39
C LEU A 37 -2.87 -5.27 -11.22
N VAL A 38 -3.96 -5.87 -10.75
CA VAL A 38 -5.25 -5.88 -11.44
C VAL A 38 -6.35 -5.55 -10.44
N LEU A 39 -7.23 -4.63 -10.81
CA LEU A 39 -8.43 -4.33 -10.05
C LEU A 39 -9.59 -5.20 -10.52
N LYS A 40 -10.51 -5.49 -9.60
CA LYS A 40 -11.80 -6.10 -9.92
C LYS A 40 -12.51 -5.17 -10.91
N LYS A 41 -13.11 -5.76 -11.96
CA LYS A 41 -13.99 -4.98 -12.84
C LYS A 41 -15.14 -4.46 -11.98
N GLN A 42 -15.18 -3.16 -11.69
CA GLN A 42 -16.42 -2.55 -11.20
C GLN A 42 -17.46 -2.75 -12.30
N GLY A 43 -18.50 -3.53 -12.02
CA GLY A 43 -19.67 -3.56 -12.90
C GLY A 43 -20.13 -2.12 -13.10
N ARG A 44 -20.31 -1.69 -14.36
CA ARG A 44 -20.91 -0.40 -14.75
C ARG A 44 -21.93 0.05 -13.72
N SER A 45 -21.65 1.17 -13.05
CA SER A 45 -22.59 2.01 -12.27
C SER A 45 -23.77 1.24 -11.65
N ARG A 46 -23.63 0.79 -10.39
CA ARG A 46 -24.82 0.44 -9.60
C ARG A 46 -25.62 1.73 -9.36
N LYS A 47 -26.58 2.02 -10.25
CA LYS A 47 -27.76 2.80 -9.88
C LYS A 47 -28.33 2.16 -8.62
N ILE A 48 -28.40 2.92 -7.54
CA ILE A 48 -29.01 2.53 -6.27
C ILE A 48 -30.46 2.11 -6.57
N HIS A 49 -30.71 0.80 -6.65
CA HIS A 49 -32.06 0.27 -6.63
C HIS A 49 -32.49 0.17 -5.17
N ARG A 50 -33.46 1.02 -4.80
CA ARG A 50 -34.17 0.92 -3.53
C ARG A 50 -35.01 -0.36 -3.58
N GLY A 51 -34.65 -1.40 -2.81
CA GLY A 51 -35.55 -2.54 -2.63
C GLY A 51 -34.93 -3.82 -2.08
N ASN A 52 -35.51 -4.29 -0.97
CA ASN A 52 -35.50 -5.66 -0.44
C ASN A 52 -34.25 -6.15 0.32
N ILE A 53 -34.09 -5.57 1.52
CA ILE A 53 -33.49 -6.23 2.68
C ILE A 53 -34.42 -7.34 3.13
N LYS A 54 -34.05 -8.61 2.95
CA LYS A 54 -34.51 -9.75 3.77
C LYS A 54 -33.66 -10.98 3.45
N LYS A 55 -33.00 -11.51 4.50
CA LYS A 55 -32.08 -12.67 4.55
C LYS A 55 -30.65 -12.30 4.12
N ILE A 56 -29.70 -12.09 5.02
CA ILE A 56 -29.14 -13.11 5.93
C ILE A 56 -29.01 -12.56 7.35
N THR A 57 -29.68 -13.25 8.26
CA THR A 57 -29.76 -13.06 9.70
C THR A 57 -28.68 -13.83 10.46
N ASP A 58 -27.58 -14.23 9.82
CA ASP A 58 -26.52 -15.03 10.45
C ASP A 58 -25.19 -14.27 10.49
N PHE A 59 -25.15 -13.20 11.28
CA PHE A 59 -23.93 -12.77 12.01
C PHE A 59 -24.31 -11.82 13.16
N LEU A 60 -25.30 -12.22 13.94
CA LEU A 60 -25.90 -11.43 15.02
C LEU A 60 -25.11 -11.49 16.35
N HIS A 61 -23.78 -11.70 16.30
CA HIS A 61 -22.91 -11.73 17.50
C HIS A 61 -21.73 -10.74 17.50
N PHE A 62 -21.67 -9.78 16.57
CA PHE A 62 -20.65 -8.71 16.62
C PHE A 62 -21.20 -7.33 17.07
N THR A 63 -22.48 -7.25 17.43
CA THR A 63 -23.23 -6.00 17.67
C THR A 63 -22.99 -5.32 19.01
N GLN A 64 -21.85 -5.55 19.69
CA GLN A 64 -21.51 -4.82 20.92
C GLN A 64 -20.37 -3.79 20.78
N PHE A 65 -19.54 -3.86 19.74
CA PHE A 65 -18.38 -2.95 19.63
C PHE A 65 -18.69 -1.61 18.91
N PHE A 66 -19.62 -1.59 17.96
CA PHE A 66 -19.82 -0.42 17.08
C PHE A 66 -20.80 0.66 17.60
N ARG A 67 -21.45 0.48 18.75
CA ARG A 67 -22.46 1.45 19.25
C ARG A 67 -21.83 2.74 19.83
N LYS A 68 -20.52 2.75 20.14
CA LYS A 68 -19.84 3.90 20.76
C LYS A 68 -19.19 4.88 19.77
N MET A 69 -19.07 4.54 18.48
CA MET A 69 -18.45 5.40 17.45
C MET A 69 -19.46 6.25 16.63
N LYS A 70 -20.66 6.52 17.16
CA LYS A 70 -21.67 7.41 16.54
C LYS A 70 -21.62 8.84 17.07
N ARG A 71 -20.46 9.34 17.48
CA ARG A 71 -20.32 10.72 17.99
C ARG A 71 -19.06 11.42 17.49
N LEU A 72 -18.97 11.59 16.18
CA LEU A 72 -18.36 12.80 15.60
C LEU A 72 -19.02 13.12 14.26
N GLN A 73 -20.11 13.89 14.35
CA GLN A 73 -21.01 14.26 13.26
C GLN A 73 -20.60 15.59 12.59
N TRP A 74 -19.31 15.97 12.65
CA TRP A 74 -18.84 17.33 12.33
C TRP A 74 -17.90 17.49 11.12
N VAL A 75 -17.62 16.44 10.33
CA VAL A 75 -16.77 16.54 9.11
C VAL A 75 -17.60 16.50 7.82
N LYS A 76 -18.86 16.97 7.86
CA LYS A 76 -19.74 16.88 6.67
C LYS A 76 -19.65 18.06 5.69
N ASN A 77 -18.92 19.13 6.02
CA ASN A 77 -18.92 20.35 5.18
C ASN A 77 -17.52 20.82 4.71
N ALA A 78 -16.51 19.94 4.69
CA ALA A 78 -15.18 20.25 4.13
C ALA A 78 -14.70 19.23 3.07
N SER A 79 -15.61 18.40 2.56
CA SER A 79 -15.29 17.22 1.76
C SER A 79 -16.07 17.22 0.44
N GLY A 80 -15.88 18.27 -0.35
CA GLY A 80 -16.32 18.33 -1.74
C GLY A 80 -15.11 18.24 -2.67
N LYS A 81 -14.92 17.09 -3.33
CA LYS A 81 -14.00 16.80 -4.47
C LYS A 81 -12.71 15.98 -4.26
N ILE A 82 -12.42 15.35 -3.10
CA ILE A 82 -11.11 14.66 -2.90
C ILE A 82 -11.22 13.14 -2.56
N ALA A 83 -12.37 12.49 -2.74
CA ALA A 83 -12.56 11.11 -2.23
C ALA A 83 -12.92 10.03 -3.28
N GLU A 84 -12.94 10.31 -4.58
CA GLU A 84 -13.43 9.34 -5.58
C GLU A 84 -12.34 8.41 -6.18
N ASP A 85 -11.04 8.76 -6.10
CA ASP A 85 -9.96 8.03 -6.80
C ASP A 85 -9.05 7.18 -5.90
N ALA A 86 -9.60 6.70 -4.78
CA ALA A 86 -8.92 5.86 -3.81
C ALA A 86 -9.13 4.38 -4.11
N ILE A 87 -8.10 3.67 -4.61
CA ILE A 87 -8.17 2.21 -4.75
C ILE A 87 -8.12 1.61 -3.33
N SER A 88 -9.04 0.74 -2.93
CA SER A 88 -8.90 0.01 -1.68
C SER A 88 -8.15 -1.30 -1.93
N ALA A 89 -7.50 -1.88 -0.91
CA ALA A 89 -7.09 -3.29 -0.97
C ALA A 89 -8.28 -4.22 -1.30
N CYS A 90 -9.51 -3.79 -0.98
CA CYS A 90 -10.75 -4.46 -1.36
C CYS A 90 -11.03 -4.47 -2.87
N ASP A 91 -10.51 -3.50 -3.62
CA ASP A 91 -10.71 -3.36 -5.06
C ASP A 91 -9.74 -4.21 -5.89
N ILE A 92 -8.66 -4.70 -5.26
CA ILE A 92 -7.68 -5.57 -5.91
C ILE A 92 -8.28 -6.95 -6.17
N ASP A 93 -8.05 -7.46 -7.39
CA ASP A 93 -8.39 -8.83 -7.77
C ASP A 93 -7.24 -9.77 -7.43
N TRP A 94 -7.17 -10.17 -6.16
CA TRP A 94 -6.11 -11.04 -5.61
C TRP A 94 -5.91 -12.36 -6.35
N THR A 95 -6.93 -12.82 -7.08
CA THR A 95 -6.86 -14.06 -7.89
C THR A 95 -6.12 -13.89 -9.20
N ARG A 96 -5.81 -12.65 -9.59
CA ARG A 96 -5.25 -12.29 -10.90
C ARG A 96 -3.99 -11.43 -10.81
N ILE A 97 -3.74 -10.77 -9.68
CA ILE A 97 -2.51 -10.00 -9.49
C ILE A 97 -1.31 -10.93 -9.37
N ARG A 98 -0.14 -10.43 -9.76
CA ARG A 98 1.17 -11.08 -9.64
C ARG A 98 2.07 -10.37 -8.65
N ALA A 99 1.92 -9.06 -8.47
CA ALA A 99 2.66 -8.29 -7.46
C ALA A 99 1.85 -7.08 -6.99
N TYR A 100 2.18 -6.59 -5.81
CA TYR A 100 1.62 -5.36 -5.23
C TYR A 100 2.67 -4.65 -4.36
N CYS A 101 2.54 -3.33 -4.23
CA CYS A 101 3.33 -2.52 -3.33
C CYS A 101 2.54 -2.16 -2.08
N PHE A 102 3.21 -2.20 -0.94
CA PHE A 102 2.70 -1.88 0.39
C PHE A 102 3.68 -0.97 1.12
N ASN A 103 3.19 -0.11 2.02
CA ASN A 103 4.03 0.79 2.82
C ASN A 103 5.13 1.49 2.00
N TYR A 104 4.74 2.14 0.90
CA TYR A 104 5.56 3.04 0.07
C TYR A 104 6.61 2.36 -0.82
N ALA A 105 7.47 1.53 -0.23
CA ALA A 105 8.68 1.02 -0.87
C ALA A 105 8.74 -0.51 -0.94
N ASN A 106 7.77 -1.22 -0.36
CA ASN A 106 7.86 -2.66 -0.19
C ASN A 106 6.99 -3.38 -1.20
N ILE A 107 7.60 -4.11 -2.12
CA ILE A 107 6.90 -4.89 -3.14
C ILE A 107 6.85 -6.35 -2.72
N TYR A 108 5.66 -6.92 -2.85
CA TYR A 108 5.36 -8.31 -2.59
C TYR A 108 4.90 -8.96 -3.89
N ILE A 109 5.41 -10.15 -4.17
CA ILE A 109 4.95 -11.03 -5.23
C ILE A 109 3.83 -11.90 -4.68
N ASN A 110 2.73 -12.04 -5.42
CA ASN A 110 1.59 -12.85 -5.01
C ASN A 110 1.92 -14.35 -5.23
N LEU A 111 2.74 -14.91 -4.35
CA LEU A 111 3.41 -16.19 -4.45
C LEU A 111 2.51 -17.33 -3.95
N LYS A 112 2.44 -18.42 -4.72
CA LYS A 112 1.74 -19.65 -4.33
C LYS A 112 2.37 -20.24 -3.06
N GLY A 113 1.53 -20.53 -2.08
CA GLY A 113 1.94 -21.13 -0.80
C GLY A 113 2.27 -20.11 0.28
N ARG A 114 2.49 -18.84 -0.06
CA ARG A 114 2.64 -17.75 0.91
C ARG A 114 1.38 -16.89 0.98
N GLU A 115 0.88 -16.43 -0.16
CA GLU A 115 -0.34 -15.64 -0.23
C GLU A 115 -1.59 -16.55 -0.37
N PRO A 116 -2.72 -16.24 0.29
CA PRO A 116 -3.93 -17.07 0.23
C PRO A 116 -4.50 -17.29 -1.18
N SER A 117 -4.26 -16.36 -2.10
CA SER A 117 -4.65 -16.44 -3.51
C SER A 117 -3.44 -16.31 -4.44
N GLY A 118 -2.28 -16.81 -4.01
CA GLY A 118 -1.03 -16.75 -4.76
C GLY A 118 -1.18 -17.24 -6.20
N THR A 119 -0.76 -16.42 -7.16
CA THR A 119 -0.86 -16.71 -8.61
C THR A 119 0.49 -17.08 -9.21
N VAL A 120 1.58 -16.59 -8.62
CA VAL A 120 2.96 -16.77 -9.11
C VAL A 120 3.53 -18.05 -8.52
N SER A 121 4.14 -18.88 -9.36
CA SER A 121 4.77 -20.12 -8.89
C SER A 121 6.16 -19.84 -8.28
N PRO A 122 6.54 -20.49 -7.16
CA PRO A 122 7.86 -20.33 -6.52
C PRO A 122 8.95 -21.07 -7.32
N SER A 123 9.15 -20.62 -8.56
CA SER A 123 10.09 -21.19 -9.53
C SER A 123 10.76 -20.06 -10.30
N MET A 124 11.27 -20.36 -11.50
CA MET A 124 11.80 -19.35 -12.42
C MET A 124 10.82 -18.20 -12.71
N GLU A 125 9.51 -18.43 -12.57
CA GLU A 125 8.51 -17.35 -12.72
C GLU A 125 8.71 -16.24 -11.67
N TYR A 126 8.91 -16.61 -10.41
CA TYR A 126 9.13 -15.68 -9.31
C TYR A 126 10.38 -14.82 -9.55
N GLU A 127 11.51 -15.47 -9.89
CA GLU A 127 12.76 -14.75 -10.19
C GLU A 127 12.62 -13.80 -11.37
N LYS A 128 11.95 -14.24 -12.42
CA LYS A 128 11.73 -13.42 -13.62
C LYS A 128 10.91 -12.17 -13.29
N ILE A 129 9.82 -12.31 -12.52
CA ILE A 129 9.01 -11.15 -12.12
C ILE A 129 9.83 -10.18 -11.27
N ARG A 130 10.62 -10.68 -10.31
CA ARG A 130 11.49 -9.82 -9.50
C ARG A 130 12.43 -9.01 -10.37
N GLU A 131 13.11 -9.68 -11.30
CA GLU A 131 14.07 -9.06 -12.20
C GLU A 131 13.41 -8.06 -13.16
N ASP A 132 12.24 -8.40 -13.73
CA ASP A 132 11.49 -7.51 -14.60
C ASP A 132 11.02 -6.25 -13.85
N ILE A 133 10.61 -6.38 -12.59
CA ILE A 133 10.22 -5.26 -11.74
C ILE A 133 11.43 -4.38 -11.40
N ILE A 134 12.55 -4.96 -10.96
CA ILE A 134 13.79 -4.23 -10.67
C ILE A 134 14.21 -3.40 -11.88
N ASN A 135 14.35 -4.04 -13.04
CA ASN A 135 14.78 -3.39 -14.27
C ASN A 135 13.78 -2.33 -14.77
N GLY A 136 12.50 -2.54 -14.52
CA GLY A 136 11.46 -1.59 -14.88
C GLY A 136 11.46 -0.34 -14.00
N LEU A 137 11.65 -0.51 -12.69
CA LEU A 137 11.66 0.58 -11.71
C LEU A 137 12.90 1.45 -11.82
N LEU A 138 14.07 0.85 -12.06
CA LEU A 138 15.34 1.59 -12.24
C LEU A 138 15.35 2.48 -13.50
N LYS A 139 14.39 2.30 -14.41
CA LYS A 139 14.22 3.12 -15.62
C LYS A 139 13.27 4.30 -15.43
N ILE A 140 12.70 4.47 -14.23
CA ILE A 140 11.82 5.60 -13.93
C ILE A 140 12.68 6.86 -13.75
N ILE A 141 12.60 7.73 -14.74
CA ILE A 141 13.29 9.02 -14.78
C ILE A 141 12.33 10.12 -14.35
N ASP A 142 12.86 11.05 -13.58
CA ASP A 142 12.22 12.31 -13.27
C ASP A 142 12.34 13.28 -14.45
N TRP A 143 11.22 13.64 -15.07
CA TRP A 143 11.22 14.58 -16.19
C TRP A 143 11.00 16.04 -15.74
N ASP A 144 10.55 16.25 -14.51
CA ASP A 144 10.10 17.56 -14.02
C ASP A 144 11.20 18.32 -13.26
N SER A 145 12.21 17.62 -12.73
CA SER A 145 13.30 18.23 -11.95
C SER A 145 14.29 19.04 -12.77
N GLY A 146 14.18 19.08 -14.11
CA GLY A 146 15.15 19.71 -15.00
C GLY A 146 16.47 18.93 -15.15
N GLU A 147 16.83 18.14 -14.15
CA GLU A 147 17.88 17.13 -14.19
C GLU A 147 17.25 15.76 -14.39
N LYS A 148 17.63 15.07 -15.49
CA LYS A 148 17.18 13.70 -15.80
C LYS A 148 17.80 12.69 -14.83
N GLU A 149 17.34 12.70 -13.60
CA GLU A 149 17.78 11.80 -12.54
C GLU A 149 16.78 10.64 -12.41
N ASN A 150 17.29 9.46 -12.07
CA ASN A 150 16.43 8.33 -11.73
C ASN A 150 15.75 8.62 -10.40
N VAL A 151 14.44 8.38 -10.30
CA VAL A 151 13.73 8.58 -9.02
C VAL A 151 14.04 7.47 -8.02
N ILE A 152 14.36 6.29 -8.54
CA ILE A 152 14.72 5.10 -7.76
C ILE A 152 16.22 4.89 -7.93
N SER A 153 16.98 4.97 -6.83
CA SER A 153 18.43 4.76 -6.83
C SER A 153 18.76 3.27 -6.88
N LYS A 154 17.99 2.46 -6.14
CA LYS A 154 18.19 1.02 -6.05
C LYS A 154 16.90 0.29 -5.72
N VAL A 155 16.81 -0.96 -6.15
CA VAL A 155 15.78 -1.90 -5.69
C VAL A 155 16.52 -3.12 -5.13
N TRP A 156 16.36 -3.36 -3.84
CA TRP A 156 17.03 -4.44 -3.12
C TRP A 156 16.15 -5.68 -3.08
N ARG A 157 16.73 -6.85 -3.25
CA ARG A 157 16.09 -8.11 -2.87
C ARG A 157 16.21 -8.28 -1.36
N LYS A 158 15.21 -8.92 -0.74
CA LYS A 158 15.21 -9.11 0.72
C LYS A 158 16.43 -9.87 1.21
N GLU A 159 16.95 -10.82 0.42
CA GLU A 159 18.11 -11.63 0.79
C GLU A 159 19.42 -10.83 0.76
N GLU A 160 19.45 -9.65 0.13
CA GLU A 160 20.60 -8.74 0.16
C GLU A 160 20.65 -7.92 1.46
N ILE A 161 19.50 -7.70 2.10
CA ILE A 161 19.39 -6.86 3.30
C ILE A 161 19.27 -7.72 4.56
N TYR A 162 18.44 -8.76 4.50
CA TYR A 162 18.01 -9.54 5.65
C TYR A 162 18.54 -10.96 5.59
N ASN A 163 18.83 -11.51 6.76
CA ASN A 163 19.21 -12.90 6.96
C ASN A 163 18.49 -13.46 8.19
N GLY A 164 18.31 -14.79 8.24
CA GLY A 164 17.68 -15.47 9.37
C GLY A 164 16.40 -16.25 9.01
N HIS A 165 15.69 -16.73 10.03
CA HIS A 165 14.60 -17.70 9.88
C HIS A 165 13.22 -17.10 9.51
N HIS A 166 13.11 -15.78 9.39
CA HIS A 166 11.81 -15.09 9.24
C HIS A 166 11.69 -14.32 7.91
N LEU A 167 12.33 -14.81 6.84
CA LEU A 167 12.32 -14.16 5.53
C LEU A 167 10.99 -14.26 4.77
N ASP A 168 10.13 -15.20 5.14
CA ASP A 168 8.90 -15.47 4.39
C ASP A 168 7.91 -14.30 4.44
N GLY A 169 7.79 -13.65 5.60
CA GLY A 169 6.88 -12.51 5.80
C GLY A 169 7.44 -11.16 5.33
N LEU A 170 8.69 -11.12 4.86
CA LEU A 170 9.32 -9.89 4.41
C LEU A 170 8.94 -9.55 2.96
N PRO A 171 8.99 -8.25 2.58
CA PRO A 171 8.84 -7.83 1.18
C PRO A 171 9.80 -8.59 0.28
N ASP A 172 9.44 -8.89 -0.96
CA ASP A 172 10.38 -9.52 -1.89
C ASP A 172 11.38 -8.52 -2.48
N LEU A 173 10.94 -7.27 -2.65
CA LEU A 173 11.77 -6.16 -3.11
C LEU A 173 11.52 -4.91 -2.25
N ILE A 174 12.60 -4.18 -1.96
CA ILE A 174 12.60 -2.94 -1.18
C ILE A 174 13.18 -1.83 -2.06
N ILE A 175 12.39 -0.77 -2.28
CA ILE A 175 12.79 0.38 -3.09
C ILE A 175 13.58 1.37 -2.25
N GLU A 176 14.72 1.81 -2.79
CA GLU A 176 15.48 2.95 -2.30
C GLU A 176 15.28 4.13 -3.26
N TYR A 177 14.83 5.26 -2.73
CA TYR A 177 14.59 6.47 -3.50
C TYR A 177 15.81 7.39 -3.52
N THR A 178 16.04 8.04 -4.66
CA THR A 178 17.17 8.94 -4.85
C THR A 178 17.06 10.17 -3.93
N GLY A 179 18.16 10.47 -3.23
CA GLY A 179 18.31 11.69 -2.42
C GLY A 179 17.46 11.75 -1.14
N GLY A 180 16.98 10.61 -0.61
CA GLY A 180 16.16 10.59 0.60
C GLY A 180 14.83 11.35 0.48
N LYS A 181 14.41 11.63 -0.75
CA LYS A 181 13.14 12.29 -1.08
C LYS A 181 12.01 11.30 -0.80
N SER A 182 11.61 11.20 0.47
CA SER A 182 10.55 10.30 0.92
C SER A 182 9.23 10.60 0.19
N LEU A 183 8.66 9.57 -0.41
CA LEU A 183 7.43 9.68 -1.19
C LEU A 183 6.22 9.35 -0.32
N LEU A 184 5.16 10.15 -0.45
CA LEU A 184 3.82 9.78 -0.03
C LEU A 184 3.21 8.87 -1.10
N GLN A 185 2.86 7.64 -0.73
CA GLN A 185 1.64 7.01 -1.19
C GLN A 185 0.62 7.11 -0.05
N PRO A 186 -0.31 8.08 -0.07
CA PRO A 186 -1.55 7.85 0.65
C PRO A 186 -2.10 6.54 0.09
N TRP A 187 -2.38 5.57 0.95
CA TRP A 187 -2.84 4.23 0.58
C TRP A 187 -3.64 4.25 -0.71
N PHE A 188 -3.04 3.76 -1.80
CA PHE A 188 -3.69 3.60 -3.10
C PHE A 188 -4.44 4.84 -3.66
N ASN A 189 -4.01 6.06 -3.32
CA ASN A 189 -4.66 7.27 -3.82
C ASN A 189 -3.88 7.91 -4.96
N GLN A 190 -4.65 8.30 -5.98
CA GLN A 190 -4.34 9.10 -7.15
C GLN A 190 -3.79 8.34 -8.38
N ILE A 191 -4.68 8.26 -9.37
CA ILE A 191 -4.36 8.12 -10.79
C ILE A 191 -4.47 9.54 -11.36
N GLU A 192 -3.38 10.30 -11.33
CA GLU A 192 -3.15 11.38 -12.30
C GLU A 192 -2.03 10.93 -13.23
#